data_AF-A0A843FXJ9-F1
#
_entry.id   AF-A0A843FXJ9-F1
#
_cell.length_a   1.000
_cell.length_b   1.000
_cell.length_c   1.000
_cell.angle_alpha   90.00
_cell.angle_beta   90.00
_cell.angle_gamma   90.00
#
_symmetry.space_group_name_H-M   'P 1'
#
loop_
_entity.id
_entity.type
_entity.pdbx_description
1 polymer ?
#
loop_
_entity_poly.entity_id
_entity_poly.type
_entity_poly.pdbx_seq_one_letter_code
_entity_poly.pdbx_strand_id
1 'polypeptide(L)' 'MMSKADTHVHTFYSGTTGYGPLRFPESISSPEEQVDNARKNGLSVVCITDHSEVKGAFKAAEYGKRFDDIDVVVGDE' A
#
# COMPACT_ATOMS: atom_id res chain seq x y z
N MET A 1 4.46 -24.46 -3.55
CA MET A 1 3.47 -23.40 -3.83
C MET A 1 4.25 -22.15 -4.21
N MET A 2 3.86 -21.39 -5.24
CA MET A 2 4.51 -20.12 -5.58
C MET A 2 3.92 -19.01 -4.74
N SER A 3 4.75 -18.33 -3.95
CA SER A 3 4.39 -17.09 -3.27
C SER A 3 4.24 -15.96 -4.28
N LYS A 4 3.37 -14.99 -3.98
CA LYS A 4 3.17 -13.78 -4.78
C LYS A 4 3.44 -12.55 -3.93
N ALA A 5 3.98 -11.53 -4.56
CA ALA A 5 4.24 -10.23 -3.96
C ALA A 5 3.78 -9.13 -4.93
N ASP A 6 3.26 -8.05 -4.37
CA ASP A 6 3.14 -6.78 -5.07
C ASP A 6 4.23 -5.84 -4.54
N THR A 7 5.08 -5.34 -5.44
CA THR A 7 6.27 -4.57 -5.08
C THR A 7 6.04 -3.06 -5.14
N HIS A 8 4.86 -2.61 -5.56
CA HIS A 8 4.63 -1.20 -5.80
C HIS A 8 3.13 -0.85 -5.67
N VAL A 9 2.75 -0.33 -4.51
CA VAL A 9 1.36 0.01 -4.17
C VAL A 9 1.30 1.32 -3.41
N HIS A 10 0.34 2.16 -3.78
CA HIS A 10 0.09 3.46 -3.17
C HIS A 10 -1.10 3.44 -2.22
N THR A 11 -1.01 4.21 -1.15
CA THR A 11 -2.12 4.60 -0.27
C THR A 11 -2.52 6.05 -0.54
N PHE A 12 -3.60 6.52 0.10
CA PHE A 12 -3.98 7.93 0.03
C PHE A 12 -2.89 8.91 0.52
N TYR A 13 -1.81 8.42 1.14
CA TYR A 13 -0.67 9.25 1.53
C TYR A 13 0.17 9.72 0.33
N SER A 14 0.00 9.11 -0.84
CA SER A 14 0.61 9.57 -2.10
C SER A 14 0.11 10.95 -2.58
N GLY A 15 -0.93 11.51 -1.94
CA GLY A 15 -1.38 12.87 -2.20
C GLY A 15 -2.32 12.97 -3.40
N THR A 16 -2.21 14.07 -4.16
CA THR A 16 -3.14 14.41 -5.24
C THR A 16 -2.40 14.81 -6.51
N THR A 17 -2.89 14.35 -7.66
CA THR A 17 -2.46 14.82 -8.98
C THR A 17 -3.53 15.71 -9.63
N GLY A 18 -3.26 16.15 -10.87
CA GLY A 18 -4.25 16.82 -11.68
C GLY A 18 -4.15 16.54 -13.18
N TYR A 19 -5.27 16.73 -13.85
CA TYR A 19 -5.39 16.70 -15.31
C TYR A 19 -6.19 17.92 -15.79
N GLY A 20 -5.49 18.91 -16.33
CA GLY A 20 -6.09 20.21 -16.67
C GLY A 20 -6.68 20.89 -15.41
N PRO A 21 -7.97 21.25 -15.40
CA PRO A 21 -8.61 21.87 -14.24
C PRO A 21 -8.99 20.87 -13.13
N LEU A 22 -8.89 19.56 -13.38
CA LEU A 22 -9.28 18.53 -12.41
C LEU A 22 -8.14 18.24 -11.45
N ARG A 23 -8.47 18.10 -10.15
CA ARG A 23 -7.58 17.54 -9.12
C ARG A 23 -8.22 16.33 -8.48
N PHE A 24 -7.44 15.30 -8.27
CA PHE A 24 -7.91 14.04 -7.68
C PHE A 24 -6.78 13.36 -6.90
N PRO A 25 -7.12 12.55 -5.88
CA PRO A 25 -6.12 11.77 -5.15
C PRO A 25 -5.48 10.72 -6.08
N GLU A 26 -4.18 10.48 -5.90
CA GLU A 26 -3.46 9.43 -6.65
C GLU A 26 -3.91 8.03 -6.23
N SER A 27 -4.25 7.87 -4.95
CA SER A 27 -4.85 6.66 -4.42
C SER A 27 -5.91 7.04 -3.39
N ILE A 28 -6.98 6.25 -3.35
CA ILE A 28 -8.08 6.42 -2.40
C ILE A 28 -8.03 5.38 -1.27
N SER A 29 -7.20 4.34 -1.41
CA SER A 29 -7.14 3.23 -0.46
C SER A 29 -6.35 3.60 0.79
N SER A 30 -6.85 3.19 1.94
CA SER A 30 -6.12 3.29 3.20
C SER A 30 -4.97 2.29 3.27
N PRO A 31 -3.97 2.51 4.16
CA PRO A 31 -2.95 1.52 4.45
C PRO A 31 -3.50 0.14 4.82
N GLU A 32 -4.56 0.09 5.63
CA GLU A 32 -5.23 -1.13 6.08
C GLU A 32 -5.95 -1.84 4.93
N GLU A 33 -6.65 -1.09 4.08
CA GLU A 33 -7.31 -1.64 2.88
C GLU A 33 -6.31 -2.27 1.92
N GLN A 34 -5.11 -1.69 1.78
CA GLN A 34 -4.07 -2.31 0.94
C GLN A 34 -3.60 -3.66 1.50
N VAL A 35 -3.43 -3.77 2.82
CA VAL A 35 -3.09 -5.05 3.46
C VAL A 35 -4.22 -6.06 3.29
N ASP A 36 -5.47 -5.68 3.56
CA ASP A 36 -6.62 -6.57 3.42
C ASP A 36 -6.82 -7.04 1.97
N ASN A 37 -6.62 -6.14 1.00
CA ASN A 37 -6.68 -6.48 -0.42
C ASN A 37 -5.55 -7.43 -0.82
N ALA A 38 -4.32 -7.20 -0.36
CA ALA A 38 -3.20 -8.07 -0.63
C ALA A 38 -3.46 -9.50 -0.10
N ARG A 39 -3.94 -9.62 1.14
CA ARG A 39 -4.33 -10.90 1.74
C ARG A 39 -5.46 -11.59 0.97
N LYS A 40 -6.51 -10.85 0.61
CA LYS A 40 -7.64 -11.36 -0.19
C LYS A 40 -7.22 -11.88 -1.56
N ASN A 41 -6.17 -11.31 -2.15
CA ASN A 41 -5.61 -11.75 -3.42
C ASN A 41 -4.55 -12.86 -3.28
N GLY A 42 -4.30 -13.35 -2.06
CA GLY A 42 -3.34 -14.42 -1.78
C GLY A 42 -1.88 -13.98 -1.97
N LEU A 43 -1.59 -12.69 -1.76
CA LEU A 43 -0.21 -12.20 -1.68
C LEU A 43 0.36 -12.53 -0.30
N SER A 44 1.61 -12.99 -0.27
CA SER A 44 2.36 -13.20 0.98
C SER A 44 3.18 -11.97 1.37
N VAL A 45 3.41 -11.05 0.43
CA VAL A 45 4.15 -9.80 0.67
C VAL A 45 3.47 -8.65 -0.08
N VAL A 46 3.39 -7.48 0.55
CA VAL A 46 3.02 -6.22 -0.11
C VAL A 46 4.01 -5.12 0.26
N CYS A 47 4.53 -4.42 -0.75
CA CYS A 47 5.31 -3.20 -0.55
C CYS A 47 4.41 -1.98 -0.68
N ILE A 48 4.40 -1.13 0.34
CA ILE A 48 3.76 0.19 0.24
C ILE A 48 4.84 1.21 -0.11
N THR A 49 4.64 1.91 -1.22
CA THR A 49 5.60 2.84 -1.85
C THR A 49 4.88 4.14 -2.22
N ASP A 50 4.47 4.92 -1.20
CA ASP A 50 3.82 6.22 -1.45
C ASP A 50 4.84 7.21 -2.06
N HIS A 51 4.37 8.27 -2.75
CA HIS A 51 5.27 9.25 -3.40
C HIS A 51 6.04 10.11 -2.40
N SER A 52 7.36 9.94 -2.32
CA SER A 52 8.26 10.69 -1.42
C SER A 52 7.74 10.78 0.03
N GLU A 53 7.07 9.73 0.50
CA GLU A 53 6.38 9.62 1.78
C GLU A 53 6.33 8.15 2.22
N VAL A 54 6.54 7.89 3.50
CA VAL A 54 6.56 6.52 4.08
C VAL A 54 5.55 6.32 5.21
N LYS A 55 4.80 7.36 5.58
CA LYS A 55 3.81 7.31 6.65
C LYS A 55 2.71 6.29 6.39
N GLY A 56 2.23 6.17 5.15
CA GLY A 56 1.26 5.14 4.76
C GLY A 56 1.84 3.74 4.94
N ALA A 57 3.09 3.55 4.51
CA ALA A 57 3.81 2.29 4.66
C ALA A 57 4.02 1.86 6.12
N PHE A 58 4.40 2.78 7.02
CA PHE A 58 4.51 2.46 8.45
C PHE A 58 3.18 2.06 9.08
N LYS A 59 2.07 2.71 8.68
CA LYS A 59 0.74 2.35 9.16
C LYS A 59 0.31 0.98 8.66
N ALA A 60 0.54 0.68 7.38
CA ALA A 60 0.27 -0.63 6.81
C ALA A 60 1.09 -1.71 7.53
N ALA A 61 2.37 -1.45 7.81
CA ALA A 61 3.23 -2.38 8.53
C ALA A 61 2.74 -2.65 9.96
N GLU A 62 2.30 -1.62 10.69
CA GLU A 62 1.71 -1.80 12.02
C GLU A 62 0.40 -2.61 11.97
N TYR A 63 -0.46 -2.34 10.99
CA TYR A 63 -1.69 -3.10 10.78
C TYR A 63 -1.39 -4.56 10.39
N GLY A 64 -0.39 -4.78 9.53
CA GLY A 64 0.03 -6.09 9.04
C GLY A 64 0.48 -7.06 10.15
N LYS A 65 1.07 -6.55 11.24
CA LYS A 65 1.46 -7.34 12.42
C LYS A 65 0.32 -8.14 13.07
N ARG A 66 -0.93 -7.83 12.73
CA ARG A 66 -2.12 -8.54 13.21
C ARG A 66 -2.35 -9.88 12.52
N PHE A 67 -1.57 -10.19 11.48
CA PHE A 67 -1.77 -11.36 10.63
C PHE A 67 -0.46 -12.12 10.44
N ASP A 68 -0.55 -13.44 10.33
CA ASP A 68 0.60 -14.34 10.13
C ASP A 68 0.80 -14.74 8.65
N ASP A 69 -0.10 -14.29 7.76
CA ASP A 69 -0.16 -14.69 6.35
C ASP A 69 0.35 -13.63 5.36
N ILE A 70 0.80 -12.46 5.85
CA ILE A 70 1.35 -11.40 5.00
C ILE A 70 2.48 -10.63 5.68
N ASP A 71 3.55 -10.37 4.92
CA ASP A 71 4.59 -9.40 5.28
C ASP A 71 4.34 -8.06 4.58
N VAL A 72 4.47 -6.96 5.32
CA VAL A 72 4.41 -5.61 4.75
C VAL A 72 5.81 -5.01 4.73
N VAL A 73 6.26 -4.62 3.54
CA VAL A 73 7.56 -3.96 3.33
C VAL A 73 7.33 -2.45 3.24
N VAL A 74 8.08 -1.71 4.05
CA VAL A 74 8.10 -0.25 4.03
C VAL A 74 9.01 0.23 2.91
N GLY A 75 8.47 0.96 1.94
CA GLY A 75 9.19 1.57 0.83
C GLY A 75 8.67 2.96 0.51
N ASP A 76 9.28 3.56 -0.51
CA ASP A 76 9.02 4.92 -1.02
C ASP A 76 9.17 4.88 -2.55
N GLU A 77 8.42 5.73 -3.26
CA GLU A 77 8.63 6.02 -4.69
C GLU A 77 9.27 7.40 -4.92
#